data_AF-A0A5R9PXT5-F1
#
_entry.id   AF-A0A5R9PXT5-F1
#
_cell.length_a   1.000
_cell.length_b   1.000
_cell.length_c   1.000
_cell.angle_alpha   90.00
_cell.angle_beta   90.00
_cell.angle_gamma   90.00
#
_symmetry.space_group_name_H-M   'P 1'
#
loop_
_entity.id
_entity.type
_entity.pdbx_description
1 polymer ?
#
loop_
_entity_poly.entity_id
_entity_poly.type
_entity_poly.pdbx_seq_one_letter_code
_entity_poly.pdbx_strand_id
1 'polypeptide(L)'
;MSKSIEAMWKQGFVSEGELSAPKVNDLYNRKSQNIVDKLQNMFAVNIKAIVIGALVMLVVMSLIGAPWLGLYICVLLAPLVLIARKELIKSHNLSKGQSSLEYLESFDTWLKNSMDTYSKYYRFFYPLFYIGMVTQGLASNAGGKVMALLLKHYPTEYVFLDIPGYVWAVITVLFLLVVRYSEALYRLDLDIIYGRQFKKLEELITDMRALKAQQ
;
A
#
# COMPACT_ATOMS: atom_id res chain seq x y z
N MET A 1 -30.73 50.60 8.80
CA MET A 1 -29.49 50.02 8.22
C MET A 1 -28.32 50.86 8.70
N SER A 2 -27.54 50.44 9.69
CA SER A 2 -26.54 51.34 10.30
C SER A 2 -25.29 50.67 10.86
N LYS A 3 -24.82 49.58 10.25
CA LYS A 3 -23.42 49.19 10.42
C LYS A 3 -22.72 49.35 9.08
N SER A 4 -21.83 50.34 8.98
CA SER A 4 -20.97 50.49 7.81
C SER A 4 -20.06 49.26 7.72
N ILE A 5 -19.67 48.89 6.50
CA ILE A 5 -18.73 47.78 6.28
C ILE A 5 -17.45 48.01 7.09
N GLU A 6 -17.02 49.25 7.28
CA GLU A 6 -15.88 49.63 8.12
C GLU A 6 -16.09 49.31 9.61
N ALA A 7 -17.31 49.47 10.14
CA ALA A 7 -17.65 49.08 11.51
C ALA A 7 -17.65 47.55 11.68
N MET A 8 -18.05 46.79 10.65
CA MET A 8 -17.95 45.34 10.66
C MET A 8 -16.50 44.86 10.56
N TRP A 9 -15.68 45.50 9.74
CA TRP A 9 -14.24 45.19 9.64
C TRP A 9 -13.52 45.52 10.95
N LYS A 10 -13.75 46.69 11.56
CA LYS A 10 -13.17 47.00 12.87
C LYS A 10 -13.64 46.03 13.97
N GLN A 11 -14.91 45.59 13.97
CA GLN A 11 -15.37 44.57 14.93
C GLN A 11 -14.75 43.19 14.68
N GLY A 12 -14.42 42.84 13.43
CA GLY A 12 -13.74 41.59 13.08
C GLY A 12 -12.24 41.56 13.43
N PHE A 13 -11.58 42.72 13.46
CA PHE A 13 -10.16 42.85 13.82
C PHE A 13 -9.91 43.20 15.31
N VAL A 14 -10.90 43.74 16.04
CA VAL A 14 -10.72 44.15 17.45
C VAL A 14 -10.77 42.98 18.45
N SER A 15 -11.04 41.75 18.01
CA SER A 15 -10.81 40.54 18.81
C SER A 15 -9.38 39.97 18.68
N GLU A 16 -8.42 40.74 18.17
CA GLU A 16 -6.99 40.38 18.18
C GLU A 16 -6.40 40.24 19.58
N GLY A 17 -6.99 40.88 20.61
CA GLY A 17 -6.57 40.72 22.01
C GLY A 17 -6.96 39.38 22.66
N GLU A 18 -7.88 38.62 22.06
CA GLU A 18 -8.29 37.27 22.48
C GLU A 18 -7.82 36.18 21.51
N LEU A 19 -7.11 36.54 20.43
CA LEU A 19 -6.32 35.59 19.67
C LEU A 19 -5.07 35.24 20.49
N SER A 20 -5.27 34.49 21.58
CA SER A 20 -4.18 33.72 22.16
C SER A 20 -3.66 32.83 21.04
N ALA A 21 -2.54 33.23 20.43
CA ALA A 21 -1.86 32.43 19.44
C ALA A 21 -1.73 31.02 20.06
N PRO A 22 -2.22 29.95 19.40
CA PRO A 22 -2.17 28.62 19.97
C PRO A 22 -0.72 28.38 20.39
N LYS A 23 -0.53 28.08 21.68
CA LYS A 23 0.81 27.79 22.24
C LYS A 23 1.47 26.81 21.27
N VAL A 24 2.72 27.04 20.89
CA VAL A 24 3.45 26.29 19.84
C VAL A 24 3.26 24.76 19.96
N ASN A 25 3.13 24.22 21.18
CA ASN A 25 2.79 22.82 21.45
C ASN A 25 1.45 22.34 20.84
N ASP A 26 0.41 23.16 20.81
CA ASP A 26 -0.88 22.81 20.20
C ASP A 26 -0.76 22.68 18.68
N LEU A 27 0.12 23.47 18.04
CA LEU A 27 0.41 23.33 16.60
C LEU A 27 1.11 22.00 16.29
N TYR A 28 2.12 21.60 17.06
CA TYR A 28 2.81 20.32 16.87
C TYR A 28 1.89 19.13 17.15
N ASN A 29 1.04 19.23 18.17
CA ASN A 29 0.04 18.20 18.47
C ASN A 29 -0.98 18.04 17.34
N ARG A 30 -1.48 19.14 16.77
CA ARG A 30 -2.38 19.08 15.61
C ARG A 30 -1.67 18.56 14.36
N LYS A 31 -0.42 18.96 14.14
CA LYS A 31 0.38 18.51 12.98
C LYS A 31 0.70 17.02 13.06
N SER A 32 1.05 16.51 14.24
CA SER A 32 1.30 15.08 14.46
C SER A 32 0.02 14.25 14.27
N GLN A 33 -1.11 14.68 14.82
CA GLN A 33 -2.39 14.02 14.61
C GLN A 33 -2.79 14.02 13.13
N ASN A 34 -2.65 15.14 12.43
CA ASN A 34 -3.03 15.25 11.03
C ASN A 34 -2.22 14.29 10.12
N ILE A 35 -0.90 14.19 10.32
CA ILE A 35 -0.09 13.27 9.49
C ILE A 35 -0.43 11.80 9.75
N VAL A 36 -0.64 11.44 11.02
CA VAL A 36 -1.03 10.08 11.41
C VAL A 36 -2.42 9.74 10.88
N ASP A 37 -3.42 10.60 11.11
CA ASP A 37 -4.78 10.40 10.64
C ASP A 37 -4.81 10.33 9.10
N LYS A 38 -3.98 11.12 8.40
CA LYS A 38 -3.85 11.05 6.93
C LYS A 38 -3.33 9.68 6.47
N LEU A 39 -2.27 9.17 7.08
CA LEU A 39 -1.69 7.86 6.76
C LEU A 39 -2.69 6.73 7.07
N GLN A 40 -3.33 6.75 8.25
CA GLN A 40 -4.37 5.80 8.62
C GLN A 40 -5.53 5.79 7.61
N ASN A 41 -6.00 6.97 7.19
CA ASN A 41 -7.05 7.07 6.19
C ASN A 41 -6.60 6.54 4.82
N MET A 42 -5.36 6.80 4.40
CA MET A 42 -4.81 6.23 3.16
C MET A 42 -4.78 4.70 3.22
N PHE A 43 -4.36 4.10 4.33
CA PHE A 43 -4.41 2.65 4.53
C PHE A 43 -5.85 2.12 4.50
N ALA A 44 -6.79 2.80 5.16
CA ALA A 44 -8.20 2.42 5.17
C ALA A 44 -8.82 2.42 3.76
N VAL A 45 -8.50 3.45 2.96
CA VAL A 45 -8.92 3.54 1.56
C VAL A 45 -8.28 2.44 0.72
N ASN A 46 -6.98 2.19 0.89
CA ASN A 46 -6.28 1.13 0.16
C ASN A 46 -6.90 -0.26 0.45
N ILE A 47 -7.18 -0.59 1.72
CA ILE A 47 -7.85 -1.85 2.08
C ILE A 47 -9.20 -1.99 1.36
N LYS A 48 -10.02 -0.93 1.31
CA LYS A 48 -11.30 -0.95 0.57
C LYS A 48 -11.08 -1.11 -0.93
N ALA A 49 -10.08 -0.41 -1.49
CA ALA A 49 -9.73 -0.50 -2.90
C ALA A 49 -9.27 -1.90 -3.30
N ILE A 50 -8.49 -2.59 -2.46
CA ILE A 50 -8.09 -3.99 -2.68
C ILE A 50 -9.31 -4.91 -2.70
N VAL A 51 -10.24 -4.76 -1.75
CA VAL A 51 -11.45 -5.59 -1.70
C VAL A 51 -12.32 -5.37 -2.93
N ILE A 52 -12.59 -4.11 -3.30
CA ILE A 52 -13.38 -3.79 -4.48
C ILE A 52 -12.66 -4.26 -5.75
N GLY A 53 -11.36 -4.01 -5.85
CA GLY A 53 -10.51 -4.44 -6.96
C GLY A 53 -10.50 -5.95 -7.15
N ALA A 54 -10.46 -6.73 -6.07
CA ALA A 54 -10.55 -8.19 -6.12
C ALA A 54 -11.89 -8.65 -6.72
N LEU A 55 -13.01 -8.06 -6.28
CA LEU A 55 -14.34 -8.38 -6.81
C LEU A 55 -14.48 -7.99 -8.28
N VAL A 56 -14.01 -6.80 -8.66
CA VAL A 56 -13.98 -6.35 -10.06
C VAL A 56 -13.13 -7.29 -10.90
N MET A 57 -11.95 -7.68 -10.40
CA MET A 57 -11.06 -8.60 -11.10
C MET A 57 -11.70 -9.97 -11.28
N LEU A 58 -12.41 -10.50 -10.29
CA LEU A 58 -13.17 -11.74 -10.42
C LEU A 58 -14.20 -11.66 -11.56
N VAL A 59 -14.95 -10.55 -11.65
CA VAL A 59 -15.93 -10.35 -12.73
C VAL A 59 -15.22 -10.29 -14.08
N VAL A 60 -14.17 -9.46 -14.22
CA VAL A 60 -13.42 -9.32 -15.48
C VAL A 60 -12.82 -10.65 -15.90
N MET A 61 -12.19 -11.39 -14.97
CA MET A 61 -11.62 -12.71 -15.24
C MET A 61 -12.68 -13.72 -15.68
N SER A 62 -13.88 -13.67 -15.10
CA SER A 62 -15.01 -14.50 -15.53
C SER A 62 -15.44 -14.19 -16.97
N LEU A 63 -15.50 -12.90 -17.34
CA LEU A 63 -15.89 -12.48 -18.68
C LEU A 63 -14.90 -12.93 -19.77
N ILE A 64 -13.61 -13.04 -19.44
CA ILE A 64 -12.58 -13.51 -20.37
C ILE A 64 -12.35 -15.03 -20.31
N GLY A 65 -13.20 -15.77 -19.60
CA GLY A 65 -13.12 -17.24 -19.51
C GLY A 65 -12.09 -17.77 -18.52
N ALA A 66 -11.62 -16.95 -17.58
CA ALA A 66 -10.69 -17.31 -16.52
C ALA A 66 -11.29 -17.17 -15.08
N PRO A 67 -12.54 -17.60 -14.81
CA PRO A 67 -13.20 -17.37 -13.52
C PRO A 67 -12.42 -17.98 -12.34
N TRP A 68 -11.77 -19.12 -12.55
CA TRP A 68 -10.95 -19.79 -11.54
C TRP A 68 -9.71 -18.98 -11.15
N LEU A 69 -9.07 -18.29 -12.10
CA LEU A 69 -7.97 -17.37 -11.79
C LEU A 69 -8.49 -16.19 -10.96
N GLY A 70 -9.65 -15.63 -11.34
CA GLY A 70 -10.29 -14.56 -10.56
C GLY A 70 -10.56 -14.99 -9.11
N LEU A 71 -11.12 -16.18 -8.92
CA LEU A 71 -11.40 -16.73 -7.59
C LEU A 71 -10.11 -17.00 -6.81
N TYR A 72 -9.10 -17.55 -7.47
CA TYR A 72 -7.78 -17.78 -6.90
C TYR A 72 -7.15 -16.48 -6.39
N ILE A 73 -7.18 -15.40 -7.18
CA ILE A 73 -6.67 -14.09 -6.78
C ILE A 73 -7.44 -13.54 -5.57
N CYS A 74 -8.77 -13.70 -5.53
CA CYS A 74 -9.57 -13.32 -4.35
C CYS A 74 -9.14 -14.06 -3.08
N VAL A 75 -8.94 -15.37 -3.17
CA VAL A 75 -8.46 -16.20 -2.05
C VAL A 75 -7.05 -15.77 -1.63
N LEU A 76 -6.19 -15.46 -2.59
CA LEU A 76 -4.82 -15.02 -2.33
C LEU A 76 -4.75 -13.64 -1.65
N LEU A 77 -5.66 -12.72 -2.00
CA LEU A 77 -5.76 -11.38 -1.39
C LEU A 77 -6.44 -11.38 -0.02
N ALA A 78 -7.28 -12.37 0.30
CA ALA A 78 -8.06 -12.37 1.53
C ALA A 78 -7.19 -12.30 2.81
N PRO A 79 -6.11 -13.11 2.98
CA PRO A 79 -5.21 -12.98 4.12
C PRO A 79 -4.61 -11.58 4.26
N LEU A 80 -4.16 -10.97 3.15
CA LEU A 80 -3.59 -9.62 3.15
C LEU A 80 -4.60 -8.59 3.66
N VAL A 81 -5.86 -8.66 3.24
CA VAL A 81 -6.93 -7.78 3.71
C VAL A 81 -7.19 -7.96 5.21
N LEU A 82 -7.20 -9.20 5.70
CA LEU A 82 -7.41 -9.50 7.12
C LEU A 82 -6.28 -8.94 7.99
N ILE A 83 -5.03 -9.17 7.58
CA ILE A 83 -3.84 -8.64 8.26
C ILE A 83 -3.89 -7.11 8.21
N ALA A 84 -4.25 -6.53 7.08
CA ALA A 84 -4.26 -5.09 6.93
C ALA A 84 -5.29 -4.39 7.81
N ARG A 85 -6.48 -4.97 7.92
CA ARG A 85 -7.49 -4.50 8.88
C ARG A 85 -6.98 -4.61 10.31
N LYS A 86 -6.34 -5.72 10.67
CA LYS A 86 -5.78 -5.93 12.01
C LYS A 86 -4.71 -4.89 12.35
N GLU A 87 -3.76 -4.64 11.44
CA GLU A 87 -2.71 -3.63 11.66
C GLU A 87 -3.29 -2.22 11.71
N LEU A 88 -4.25 -1.88 10.85
CA LEU A 88 -4.92 -0.58 10.89
C LEU A 88 -5.62 -0.33 12.23
N ILE A 89 -6.33 -1.32 12.78
CA ILE A 89 -6.98 -1.22 14.09
C ILE A 89 -5.96 -1.00 15.20
N LYS A 90 -4.82 -1.73 15.18
CA LYS A 90 -3.73 -1.51 16.14
C LYS A 90 -3.23 -0.06 16.09
N SER A 91 -3.11 0.53 14.90
CA SER A 91 -2.64 1.91 14.74
C SER A 91 -3.57 2.94 15.40
N HIS A 92 -4.89 2.68 15.42
CA HIS A 92 -5.86 3.58 16.05
C HIS A 92 -5.82 3.51 17.58
N ASN A 93 -5.33 2.41 18.14
CA ASN A 93 -5.19 2.21 19.57
C ASN A 93 -3.88 2.78 20.14
N LEU A 94 -3.04 3.41 19.30
CA LEU A 94 -1.84 4.11 19.76
C LEU A 94 -2.25 5.34 20.57
N SER A 95 -1.64 5.52 21.74
CA SER A 95 -2.00 6.60 22.67
C SER A 95 -1.73 7.97 22.05
N LYS A 96 -2.80 8.76 21.85
CA LYS A 96 -2.72 10.17 21.46
C LYS A 96 -2.37 11.10 22.66
N GLY A 97 -2.26 10.54 23.88
CA GLY A 97 -2.16 11.29 25.14
C GLY A 97 -0.74 11.44 25.71
N GLN A 98 0.27 10.90 25.04
CA GLN A 98 1.68 11.15 25.35
C GLN A 98 2.16 12.39 24.58
N SER A 99 3.40 12.86 24.79
CA SER A 99 3.90 14.04 24.06
C SER A 99 3.79 13.87 22.54
N SER A 100 3.70 14.96 21.77
CA SER A 100 3.55 14.89 20.31
C SER A 100 4.69 14.11 19.63
N LEU A 101 5.90 14.15 20.22
CA LEU A 101 7.05 13.39 19.76
C LEU A 101 6.90 11.89 20.04
N GLU A 102 6.56 11.49 21.26
CA GLU A 102 6.34 10.07 21.62
C GLU A 102 5.21 9.46 20.79
N TYR A 103 4.16 10.22 20.51
CA TYR A 103 3.08 9.78 19.62
C TYR A 103 3.58 9.48 18.21
N LEU A 104 4.40 10.35 17.60
CA LEU A 104 4.95 10.08 16.27
C LEU A 104 5.96 8.93 16.25
N GLU A 105 6.80 8.81 17.28
CA GLU A 105 7.79 7.72 17.36
C GLU A 105 7.11 6.35 17.55
N SER A 106 6.05 6.29 18.37
CA SER A 106 5.25 5.08 18.51
C SER A 106 4.54 4.70 17.21
N PHE A 107 4.02 5.69 16.47
CA PHE A 107 3.42 5.47 15.16
C PHE A 107 4.44 5.02 14.10
N ASP A 108 5.61 5.65 14.03
CA ASP A 108 6.70 5.25 13.12
C ASP A 108 7.18 3.83 13.41
N THR A 109 7.33 3.47 14.69
CA THR A 109 7.67 2.12 15.10
C THR A 109 6.60 1.10 14.68
N TRP A 110 5.32 1.42 14.91
CA TRP A 110 4.22 0.58 14.45
C TRP A 110 4.21 0.44 12.92
N LEU A 111 4.45 1.54 12.19
CA LEU A 111 4.47 1.55 10.73
C LEU A 111 5.55 0.64 10.18
N LYS A 112 6.79 0.75 10.68
CA LYS A 112 7.92 -0.11 10.29
C LYS A 112 7.64 -1.59 10.59
N ASN A 113 7.14 -1.89 11.79
CA ASN A 113 6.75 -3.25 12.16
C ASN A 113 5.62 -3.81 11.28
N SER A 114 4.67 -2.97 10.90
CA SER A 114 3.59 -3.34 9.98
C SER A 114 4.17 -3.68 8.61
N MET A 115 5.02 -2.82 8.06
CA MET A 115 5.71 -3.04 6.77
C MET A 115 6.51 -4.35 6.77
N ASP A 116 7.26 -4.64 7.82
CA ASP A 116 8.01 -5.90 7.94
C ASP A 116 7.09 -7.12 8.04
N THR A 117 5.92 -6.96 8.68
CA THR A 117 4.90 -8.01 8.73
C THR A 117 4.40 -8.31 7.31
N TYR A 118 4.00 -7.30 6.55
CA TYR A 118 3.56 -7.48 5.16
C TYR A 118 4.66 -8.02 4.25
N SER A 119 5.91 -7.57 4.39
CA SER A 119 7.05 -8.04 3.60
C SER A 119 7.14 -9.59 3.61
N LYS A 120 6.94 -10.19 4.80
CA LYS A 120 6.91 -11.65 4.95
C LYS A 120 5.76 -12.30 4.18
N TYR A 121 4.58 -11.69 4.14
CA TYR A 121 3.46 -12.20 3.35
C TYR A 121 3.68 -12.02 1.85
N TYR A 122 4.23 -10.89 1.43
CA TYR A 122 4.51 -10.61 0.02
C TYR A 122 5.56 -11.56 -0.58
N ARG A 123 6.46 -12.08 0.25
CA ARG A 123 7.38 -13.17 -0.11
C ARG A 123 6.67 -14.45 -0.56
N PHE A 124 5.45 -14.71 -0.10
CA PHE A 124 4.63 -15.82 -0.59
C PHE A 124 3.60 -15.38 -1.62
N PHE A 125 3.04 -14.19 -1.46
CA PHE A 125 2.02 -13.64 -2.36
C PHE A 125 2.51 -13.56 -3.81
N TYR A 126 3.65 -12.90 -4.09
CA TYR A 126 4.08 -12.71 -5.48
C TYR A 126 4.43 -14.03 -6.18
N PRO A 127 5.17 -14.98 -5.56
CA PRO A 127 5.40 -16.29 -6.17
C PRO A 127 4.11 -17.07 -6.45
N LEU A 128 3.15 -17.07 -5.50
CA LEU A 128 1.86 -17.73 -5.70
C LEU A 128 1.04 -17.05 -6.81
N PHE A 129 0.98 -15.72 -6.80
CA PHE A 129 0.33 -14.95 -7.84
C PHE A 129 0.93 -15.27 -9.22
N TYR A 130 2.26 -15.32 -9.33
CA TYR A 130 2.96 -15.71 -10.54
C TYR A 130 2.57 -17.12 -11.01
N ILE A 131 2.55 -18.10 -10.10
CA ILE A 131 2.13 -19.48 -10.43
C ILE A 131 0.71 -19.50 -10.98
N GLY A 132 -0.23 -18.80 -10.34
CA GLY A 132 -1.61 -18.70 -10.82
C GLY A 132 -1.70 -18.11 -12.23
N MET A 133 -0.97 -17.01 -12.49
CA MET A 133 -0.93 -16.35 -13.79
C MET A 133 -0.33 -17.25 -14.88
N VAL A 134 0.79 -17.91 -14.61
CA VAL A 134 1.43 -18.84 -15.54
C VAL A 134 0.52 -20.04 -15.83
N THR A 135 -0.08 -20.62 -14.78
CA THR A 135 -0.97 -21.78 -14.92
C THR A 135 -2.18 -21.46 -15.78
N GLN A 136 -2.85 -20.34 -15.52
CA GLN A 136 -3.97 -19.87 -16.35
C GLN A 136 -3.51 -19.54 -17.77
N GLY A 137 -2.35 -18.91 -17.93
CA GLY A 137 -1.79 -18.56 -19.24
C GLY A 137 -1.57 -19.82 -20.09
N LEU A 138 -0.88 -20.82 -19.54
CA LEU A 138 -0.59 -22.09 -20.21
C LEU A 138 -1.87 -22.89 -20.54
N ALA A 139 -2.85 -22.92 -19.62
CA ALA A 139 -4.10 -23.64 -19.82
C ALA A 139 -5.10 -22.91 -20.75
N SER A 140 -4.85 -21.65 -21.09
CA SER A 140 -5.76 -20.86 -21.92
C SER A 140 -5.65 -21.17 -23.41
N ASN A 141 -6.74 -20.97 -24.15
CA ASN A 141 -6.74 -21.04 -25.61
C ASN A 141 -5.72 -20.08 -26.26
N ALA A 142 -5.52 -18.91 -25.65
CA ALA A 142 -4.53 -17.95 -26.12
C ALA A 142 -3.11 -18.50 -25.92
N GLY A 143 -2.81 -19.08 -24.76
CA GLY A 143 -1.55 -19.75 -24.47
C GLY A 143 -1.25 -20.87 -25.46
N GLY A 144 -2.23 -21.74 -25.73
CA GLY A 144 -2.09 -22.81 -26.73
C GLY A 144 -1.72 -22.29 -28.13
N LYS A 145 -2.35 -21.19 -28.58
CA LYS A 145 -2.01 -20.54 -29.86
C LYS A 145 -0.58 -20.01 -29.88
N VAL A 146 -0.13 -19.41 -28.77
CA VAL A 146 1.25 -18.93 -28.61
C VAL A 146 2.23 -20.11 -28.67
N MET A 147 1.94 -21.23 -27.99
CA MET A 147 2.81 -22.42 -28.03
C MET A 147 2.89 -23.04 -29.42
N ALA A 148 1.76 -23.14 -30.14
CA ALA A 148 1.74 -23.62 -31.51
C ALA A 148 2.58 -22.73 -32.45
N LEU A 149 2.49 -21.40 -32.30
CA LEU A 149 3.28 -20.45 -33.09
C LEU A 149 4.77 -20.56 -32.76
N LEU A 150 5.11 -20.72 -31.48
CA LEU A 150 6.49 -20.91 -31.03
C LEU A 150 7.09 -22.19 -31.60
N LEU A 151 6.40 -23.33 -31.48
CA LEU A 151 6.86 -24.61 -32.04
C LEU A 151 6.99 -24.59 -33.57
N LYS A 152 6.15 -23.81 -34.26
CA LYS A 152 6.25 -23.63 -35.71
C LYS A 152 7.54 -22.91 -36.12
N HIS A 153 7.99 -21.92 -35.36
CA HIS A 153 9.19 -21.13 -35.70
C HIS A 153 10.48 -21.70 -35.08
N TYR A 154 10.37 -22.33 -33.91
CA TYR A 154 11.46 -22.93 -33.16
C TYR A 154 11.09 -24.38 -32.81
N PRO A 155 11.08 -25.28 -33.81
CA PRO A 155 10.74 -26.68 -33.58
C PRO A 155 11.75 -27.32 -32.62
N THR A 156 11.25 -28.13 -31.70
CA THR A 156 12.07 -28.86 -30.73
C THR A 156 11.41 -30.18 -30.38
N GLU A 157 12.23 -31.19 -30.09
CA GLU A 157 11.77 -32.49 -29.59
C GLU A 157 11.67 -32.50 -28.06
N TYR A 158 12.29 -31.52 -27.38
CA TYR A 158 12.25 -31.42 -25.93
C TYR A 158 10.99 -30.69 -25.47
N VAL A 159 9.88 -31.42 -25.40
CA VAL A 159 8.55 -30.94 -25.00
C VAL A 159 8.08 -31.69 -23.75
N PHE A 160 7.57 -30.95 -22.76
CA PHE A 160 6.99 -31.51 -21.54
C PHE A 160 5.63 -30.85 -21.27
N LEU A 161 4.57 -31.65 -21.15
CA LEU A 161 3.17 -31.18 -21.03
C LEU A 161 2.75 -30.24 -22.17
N ASP A 162 3.09 -30.59 -23.42
CA ASP A 162 2.86 -29.78 -24.62
C ASP A 162 3.53 -28.38 -24.60
N ILE A 163 4.46 -28.17 -23.65
CA ILE A 163 5.20 -26.93 -23.48
C ILE A 163 6.68 -27.20 -23.83
N PRO A 164 7.26 -26.43 -24.77
CA PRO A 164 8.68 -26.57 -25.10
C PRO A 164 9.57 -26.29 -23.89
N GLY A 165 10.65 -27.05 -23.72
CA GLY A 165 11.49 -26.91 -22.53
C GLY A 165 12.20 -25.56 -22.39
N TYR A 166 12.43 -24.82 -23.48
CA TYR A 166 12.92 -23.44 -23.38
C TYR A 166 11.89 -22.49 -22.75
N VAL A 167 10.58 -22.74 -22.92
CA VAL A 167 9.52 -21.98 -22.25
C VAL A 167 9.56 -22.29 -20.76
N TRP A 168 9.72 -23.56 -20.38
CA TRP A 168 9.93 -23.95 -18.99
C TRP A 168 11.15 -23.26 -18.37
N ALA A 169 12.28 -23.21 -19.09
CA ALA A 169 13.47 -22.49 -18.62
C ALA A 169 13.18 -21.01 -18.37
N VAL A 170 12.46 -20.33 -19.27
CA VAL A 170 12.05 -18.93 -19.08
C VAL A 170 11.12 -18.77 -17.88
N ILE A 171 10.11 -19.63 -17.73
CA ILE A 171 9.19 -19.62 -16.58
C ILE A 171 9.97 -19.79 -15.27
N THR A 172 10.90 -20.75 -15.22
CA THR A 172 11.72 -21.01 -14.02
C THR A 172 12.61 -19.82 -13.69
N VAL A 173 13.29 -19.23 -14.68
CA VAL A 173 14.14 -18.04 -14.45
C VAL A 173 13.30 -16.87 -13.94
N LEU A 174 12.16 -16.59 -14.56
CA LEU A 174 11.25 -15.53 -14.11
C LEU A 174 10.72 -15.81 -12.70
N PHE A 175 10.34 -17.04 -12.39
CA PHE A 175 9.90 -17.42 -11.04
C PHE A 175 10.99 -17.18 -9.99
N LEU A 176 12.24 -17.57 -10.27
CA LEU A 176 13.37 -17.34 -9.37
C LEU A 176 13.61 -15.84 -9.16
N LEU A 177 13.47 -15.02 -10.20
CA LEU A 177 13.53 -13.56 -10.08
C LEU A 177 12.41 -13.03 -9.18
N VAL A 178 11.16 -13.48 -9.38
CA VAL A 178 10.03 -13.08 -8.52
C VAL A 178 10.31 -13.45 -7.07
N VAL A 179 10.73 -14.69 -6.79
CA VAL A 179 11.07 -15.14 -5.42
C VAL A 179 12.20 -14.30 -4.83
N ARG A 180 13.25 -14.03 -5.59
CA ARG A 180 14.43 -13.28 -5.13
C ARG A 180 14.13 -11.81 -4.83
N TYR A 181 13.20 -11.20 -5.55
CA TYR A 181 12.89 -9.77 -5.47
C TYR A 181 11.52 -9.46 -4.85
N SER A 182 10.81 -10.46 -4.31
CA SER A 182 9.45 -10.26 -3.75
C SER A 182 9.38 -9.17 -2.68
N GLU A 183 10.34 -9.11 -1.77
CA GLU A 183 10.40 -8.06 -0.74
C GLU A 183 10.71 -6.67 -1.34
N ALA A 184 11.62 -6.62 -2.32
CA ALA A 184 11.98 -5.38 -3.00
C ALA A 184 10.78 -4.82 -3.79
N LEU A 185 10.01 -5.68 -4.45
CA LEU A 185 8.77 -5.32 -5.14
C LEU A 185 7.75 -4.73 -4.17
N TYR A 186 7.56 -5.37 -3.00
CA TYR A 186 6.65 -4.85 -1.99
C TYR A 186 7.07 -3.44 -1.49
N ARG A 187 8.37 -3.23 -1.22
CA ARG A 187 8.87 -1.92 -0.79
C ARG A 187 8.67 -0.86 -1.89
N LEU A 188 8.93 -1.23 -3.15
CA LEU A 188 8.68 -0.35 -4.29
C LEU A 188 7.20 0.06 -4.38
N ASP A 189 6.28 -0.89 -4.25
CA ASP A 189 4.83 -0.63 -4.28
C ASP A 189 4.42 0.35 -3.17
N LEU A 190 4.99 0.19 -1.97
CA LEU A 190 4.76 1.12 -0.86
C LEU A 190 5.31 2.51 -1.13
N ASP A 191 6.55 2.62 -1.64
CA ASP A 191 7.20 3.90 -1.87
C ASP A 191 6.46 4.72 -2.94
N ILE A 192 5.92 4.05 -3.97
CA ILE A 192 5.09 4.68 -5.00
C ILE A 192 3.82 5.30 -4.39
N ILE A 193 3.15 4.60 -3.49
CA ILE A 193 1.85 5.03 -2.95
C ILE A 193 2.01 5.97 -1.74
N TYR A 194 2.96 5.68 -0.85
CA TYR A 194 3.07 6.28 0.47
C TYR A 194 4.36 7.06 0.72
N GLY A 195 5.39 6.93 -0.13
CA GLY A 195 6.72 7.46 0.13
C GLY A 195 6.74 8.95 0.49
N ARG A 196 5.87 9.76 -0.14
CA ARG A 196 5.72 11.18 0.20
C ARG A 196 5.27 11.41 1.64
N GLN A 197 4.35 10.60 2.16
CA GLN A 197 3.85 10.75 3.53
C GLN A 197 4.83 10.17 4.55
N PHE A 198 5.53 9.09 4.21
CA PHE A 198 6.62 8.55 5.03
C PHE A 198 7.73 9.58 5.23
N LYS A 199 8.16 10.25 4.16
CA LYS A 199 9.15 11.33 4.24
C LYS A 199 8.70 12.46 5.16
N LYS A 200 7.44 12.90 5.03
CA LYS A 200 6.88 13.97 5.89
C LYS A 200 6.82 13.56 7.37
N LEU A 201 6.57 12.29 7.66
CA LEU A 201 6.55 11.76 9.03
C LEU A 201 7.96 11.83 9.62
N GLU A 202 8.96 11.37 8.87
CA GLU A 202 10.37 11.39 9.26
C GLU A 202 10.91 12.82 9.46
N GLU A 203 10.60 13.73 8.53
CA GLU A 203 10.91 15.17 8.65
C GLU A 203 10.32 15.74 9.95
N LEU A 204 9.05 15.46 10.24
CA LEU A 204 8.39 16.00 11.45
C LEU A 204 8.97 15.43 12.75
N ILE A 205 9.34 14.15 12.78
CA ILE A 205 10.01 13.54 13.93
C ILE A 205 11.38 14.19 14.15
N THR A 206 12.13 14.39 13.07
CA THR A 206 13.47 15.01 13.12
C THR A 206 13.42 16.44 13.63
N ASP A 207 12.47 17.24 13.12
CA ASP A 207 12.26 18.62 13.56
C ASP A 207 11.94 18.69 15.06
N MET A 208 11.05 17.82 15.56
CA MET A 208 10.68 17.81 16.98
C MET A 208 11.81 17.33 17.89
N ARG A 209 12.66 16.39 17.43
CA ARG A 209 13.87 15.99 18.17
C ARG A 209 14.86 17.14 18.28
N ALA A 210 15.07 17.90 17.20
CA ALA A 210 15.94 19.06 17.21
C ALA A 210 15.45 20.14 18.19
N LEU A 211 14.14 20.40 18.23
CA LEU A 211 13.54 21.35 19.17
C LEU A 211 13.68 20.92 20.63
N LYS A 212 13.49 19.62 20.92
CA LYS A 212 13.67 19.08 22.28
C LYS A 212 15.12 19.16 22.75
N ALA A 213 16.09 19.07 21.85
CA ALA A 213 17.51 19.16 22.17
C ALA A 213 18.01 20.61 22.39
N GLN A 214 17.20 21.61 22.00
CA GLN A 214 17.49 23.04 22.20
C GLN A 214 16.91 23.61 23.50
N GLN A 215 16.12 22.82 24.24
CA GLN A 215 15.57 23.13 25.56
C GLN A 215 16.42 22.47 26.66
#